data_AF-A0AAW8L1I3-F1
#
_entry.id   AF-A0AAW8L1I3-F1
#
_cell.length_a   1.000
_cell.length_b   1.000
_cell.length_c   1.000
_cell.angle_alpha   90.00
_cell.angle_beta   90.00
_cell.angle_gamma   90.00
#
_symmetry.space_group_name_H-M   'P 1'
#
loop_
_entity.id
_entity.type
_entity.pdbx_description
1 polymer ?
#
loop_
_entity_poly.entity_id
_entity_poly.type
_entity_poly.pdbx_seq_one_letter_code
_entity_poly.pdbx_strand_id
1 'polypeptide(L)'
;LPHLIKAANPLEIQTKDELVFSKGGSITVSTSFRGGTLDRLHVSEFGKICAKFPDKAREIVTGAFEAVSLKGRITLESTAEGKSGYFYEFCQLAEKLLLLSKKLSPLDWKFFFFSWWKNAD
;
A
#
# COMPACT_ATOMS: atom_id res chain seq x y z
N LEU A 1 -0.84 -17.16 11.86
CA LEU A 1 -0.11 -16.12 12.62
C LEU A 1 1.00 -16.76 13.43
N PRO A 2 2.20 -16.15 13.49
CA PRO A 2 3.27 -16.60 14.39
C PRO A 2 2.81 -16.66 15.85
N HIS A 3 3.33 -17.60 16.63
CA HIS A 3 2.90 -17.86 18.02
C HIS A 3 2.98 -16.61 18.90
N LEU A 4 4.08 -15.84 18.80
CA LEU A 4 4.29 -14.62 19.57
C LEU A 4 3.22 -13.55 19.29
N ILE A 5 2.81 -13.37 18.03
CA ILE A 5 1.79 -12.39 17.66
C ILE A 5 0.42 -12.82 18.19
N LYS A 6 0.11 -14.12 18.08
CA LYS A 6 -1.16 -14.67 18.58
C LYS A 6 -1.28 -14.55 20.10
N ALA A 7 -0.17 -14.70 20.84
CA ALA A 7 -0.14 -14.50 22.29
C ALA A 7 -0.26 -13.02 22.68
N ALA A 8 0.39 -12.11 21.94
CA ALA A 8 0.36 -10.68 22.22
C ALA A 8 -1.03 -10.07 22.00
N ASN A 9 -1.68 -10.41 20.89
CA ASN A 9 -3.03 -9.95 20.55
C ASN A 9 -3.81 -11.08 19.85
N PRO A 10 -4.65 -11.84 20.58
CA PRO A 10 -5.38 -12.96 20.00
C PRO A 10 -6.49 -12.48 19.06
N LEU A 11 -6.81 -13.30 18.07
CA LEU A 11 -7.89 -13.05 17.12
C LEU A 11 -9.25 -13.31 17.76
N GLU A 12 -10.19 -12.41 17.50
CA GLU A 12 -11.61 -12.56 17.78
C GLU A 12 -12.35 -13.07 16.54
N ILE A 13 -12.01 -12.55 15.36
CA ILE A 13 -12.56 -12.99 14.06
C ILE A 13 -11.41 -13.43 13.15
N GLN A 14 -11.60 -14.56 12.47
CA GLN A 14 -10.69 -15.08 11.46
C GLN A 14 -11.49 -15.63 10.27
N THR A 15 -11.45 -14.91 9.15
CA THR A 15 -12.01 -15.36 7.87
C THR A 15 -10.93 -15.41 6.81
N LYS A 16 -11.30 -15.71 5.56
CA LYS A 16 -10.38 -15.63 4.42
C LYS A 16 -9.97 -14.20 4.12
N ASP A 17 -10.84 -13.23 4.40
CA ASP A 17 -10.70 -11.85 3.97
C ASP A 17 -10.47 -10.89 5.14
N GLU A 18 -10.64 -11.34 6.39
CA GLU A 18 -10.60 -10.48 7.56
C GLU A 18 -9.99 -11.16 8.79
N LEU A 19 -9.17 -10.40 9.51
CA LEU A 19 -8.66 -10.69 10.84
C LEU A 19 -9.06 -9.54 11.77
N VAL A 20 -9.77 -9.82 12.85
CA VAL A 20 -10.07 -8.84 13.91
C VAL A 20 -9.42 -9.28 15.20
N PHE A 21 -8.71 -8.37 15.85
CA PHE A 21 -7.96 -8.66 17.06
C PHE A 21 -8.69 -8.17 18.30
N SER A 22 -8.70 -9.00 19.34
CA SER A 22 -9.41 -8.74 20.61
C SER A 22 -8.95 -7.48 21.37
N LYS A 23 -7.68 -7.09 21.24
CA LYS A 23 -7.14 -5.85 21.85
C LYS A 23 -7.20 -4.65 20.89
N GLY A 24 -8.02 -4.74 19.85
CA GLY A 24 -8.20 -3.72 18.83
C GLY A 24 -7.31 -3.92 17.59
N GLY A 25 -7.75 -3.28 16.51
CA GLY A 25 -7.17 -3.40 15.18
C GLY A 25 -7.80 -4.52 14.36
N SER A 26 -7.77 -4.34 13.04
CA SER A 26 -8.17 -5.36 12.07
C SER A 26 -7.28 -5.30 10.83
N ILE A 27 -7.23 -6.41 10.10
CA ILE A 27 -6.62 -6.50 8.78
C ILE A 27 -7.69 -7.07 7.86
N THR A 28 -7.99 -6.35 6.79
CA THR A 28 -8.97 -6.77 5.81
C THR A 28 -8.30 -6.78 4.43
N VAL A 29 -8.52 -7.85 3.67
CA VAL A 29 -8.06 -8.01 2.30
C VAL A 29 -9.28 -7.92 1.40
N SER A 30 -9.24 -7.02 0.43
CA SER A 30 -10.33 -6.86 -0.53
C SER A 30 -9.77 -6.38 -1.86
N THR A 31 -10.55 -6.59 -2.91
CA THR A 31 -10.26 -6.06 -4.24
C THR A 31 -10.78 -4.64 -4.47
N SER A 32 -11.54 -4.10 -3.52
CA SER A 32 -12.02 -2.71 -3.46
C SER A 32 -12.18 -2.23 -2.00
N PHE A 33 -11.87 -0.96 -1.75
CA PHE A 33 -12.04 -0.31 -0.45
C PHE A 33 -12.61 1.10 -0.65
N ARG A 34 -13.74 1.40 0.00
CA ARG A 34 -14.37 2.73 0.00
C ARG A 34 -14.99 3.13 1.36
N GLY A 35 -14.83 2.29 2.38
CA GLY A 35 -15.45 2.48 3.69
C GLY A 35 -14.43 2.45 4.83
N GLY A 36 -14.76 3.16 5.92
CA GLY A 36 -13.93 3.26 7.11
C GLY A 36 -12.85 4.34 7.03
N THR A 37 -12.15 4.56 8.15
CA THR A 37 -10.92 5.35 8.21
C THR A 37 -9.75 4.38 8.35
N LEU A 38 -8.93 4.28 7.31
CA LEU A 38 -7.78 3.39 7.29
C LEU A 38 -6.55 4.10 7.87
N ASP A 39 -5.88 3.45 8.82
CA ASP A 39 -4.54 3.86 9.25
C ASP A 39 -3.46 3.39 8.27
N ARG A 40 -3.70 2.28 7.56
CA ARG A 40 -2.78 1.74 6.56
C ARG A 40 -3.55 1.16 5.39
N LEU A 41 -3.10 1.49 4.18
CA LEU A 41 -3.53 0.85 2.94
C LEU A 41 -2.30 0.26 2.25
N HIS A 42 -2.37 -1.03 1.92
CA HIS A 42 -1.37 -1.69 1.09
C HIS A 42 -2.04 -2.12 -0.21
N VAL A 43 -1.46 -1.70 -1.34
CA VAL A 43 -1.89 -2.13 -2.67
C VAL A 43 -0.75 -2.94 -3.27
N SER A 44 -0.97 -4.24 -3.40
CA SER A 44 -0.06 -5.15 -4.07
C SER A 44 -0.23 -5.08 -5.58
N GLU A 45 0.84 -5.32 -6.31
CA GLU A 45 0.87 -5.38 -7.78
C GLU A 45 0.30 -4.12 -8.48
N PHE A 46 0.48 -2.93 -7.90
CA PHE A 46 -0.15 -1.70 -8.41
C PHE A 46 0.30 -1.30 -9.84
N GLY A 47 1.55 -1.55 -10.22
CA GLY A 47 2.07 -1.32 -11.57
C GLY A 47 1.36 -2.17 -12.60
N LYS A 48 1.14 -3.46 -12.30
CA LYS A 48 0.35 -4.37 -13.14
C LYS A 48 -1.11 -3.94 -13.24
N ILE A 49 -1.70 -3.45 -12.15
CA ILE A 49 -3.06 -2.88 -12.15
C ILE A 49 -3.11 -1.65 -13.06
N CYS A 50 -2.15 -0.73 -12.95
CA CYS A 50 -2.08 0.46 -13.81
C CYS A 50 -1.98 0.10 -15.30
N ALA A 51 -1.16 -0.90 -15.65
CA ALA A 51 -0.95 -1.30 -17.03
C ALA A 51 -2.14 -2.04 -17.65
N LYS A 52 -2.77 -2.96 -16.89
CA LYS A 52 -3.83 -3.85 -17.43
C LYS A 52 -5.25 -3.39 -17.14
N PHE A 53 -5.45 -2.65 -16.05
CA PHE A 53 -6.76 -2.23 -15.55
C PHE A 53 -6.74 -0.74 -15.13
N PRO A 54 -6.51 0.19 -16.07
CA PRO A 54 -6.34 1.61 -15.76
C PRO A 54 -7.55 2.23 -15.05
N ASP A 55 -8.77 1.77 -15.36
CA ASP A 55 -9.98 2.23 -14.67
C ASP A 55 -10.01 1.80 -13.20
N LYS A 56 -9.52 0.58 -12.89
CA LYS A 56 -9.37 0.10 -11.52
C LYS A 56 -8.28 0.86 -10.77
N ALA A 57 -7.17 1.19 -11.45
CA ALA A 57 -6.14 2.04 -10.87
C ALA A 57 -6.69 3.43 -10.52
N ARG A 58 -7.48 4.03 -11.41
CA ARG A 58 -8.19 5.29 -11.14
C ARG A 58 -9.12 5.16 -9.94
N GLU A 59 -9.90 4.07 -9.86
CA GLU A 59 -10.79 3.81 -8.74
C GLU A 59 -10.07 3.72 -7.39
N ILE A 60 -8.91 3.04 -7.37
CA ILE A 60 -8.07 2.92 -6.17
C ILE A 60 -7.59 4.31 -5.73
N VAL A 61 -7.10 5.11 -6.68
CA VAL A 61 -6.56 6.45 -6.40
C VAL A 61 -7.65 7.42 -5.94
N THR A 62 -8.83 7.40 -6.56
CA THR A 62 -9.91 8.36 -6.22
C THR A 62 -10.84 7.87 -5.09
N GLY A 63 -10.72 6.60 -4.69
CA GLY A 63 -11.58 5.98 -3.66
C GLY A 63 -10.79 5.50 -2.47
N ALA A 64 -9.97 4.46 -2.65
CA ALA A 64 -9.29 3.80 -1.54
C ALA A 64 -8.26 4.70 -0.86
N PHE A 65 -7.55 5.55 -1.62
CA PHE A 65 -6.58 6.49 -1.05
C PHE A 65 -7.26 7.52 -0.15
N GLU A 66 -8.44 8.01 -0.55
CA GLU A 66 -9.23 8.99 0.21
C GLU A 66 -9.77 8.43 1.53
N ALA A 67 -9.84 7.10 1.68
CA ALA A 67 -10.21 6.46 2.94
C ALA A 67 -9.07 6.44 3.98
N VAL A 68 -7.83 6.78 3.59
CA VAL A 68 -6.67 6.80 4.49
C VAL A 68 -6.58 8.17 5.15
N SER A 69 -6.47 8.19 6.48
CA SER A 69 -6.32 9.46 7.20
C SER A 69 -4.99 10.16 6.85
N LEU A 70 -4.88 11.47 7.05
CA LEU A 70 -3.63 12.22 6.86
C LEU A 70 -2.45 11.71 7.70
N LYS A 71 -2.72 11.00 8.79
CA LYS A 71 -1.71 10.35 9.65
C LYS A 71 -1.43 8.91 9.23
N GLY A 72 -2.27 8.34 8.39
CA GLY A 72 -2.14 6.99 7.88
C GLY A 72 -1.03 6.86 6.84
N ARG A 73 -0.86 5.65 6.30
CA ARG A 73 0.16 5.35 5.30
C ARG A 73 -0.41 4.52 4.17
N ILE A 74 -0.10 4.93 2.94
CA ILE A 74 -0.32 4.11 1.75
C ILE A 74 1.01 3.50 1.33
N THR A 75 1.02 2.21 1.01
CA THR A 75 2.18 1.50 0.46
C THR A 75 1.77 0.83 -0.84
N LEU A 76 2.44 1.23 -1.92
CA LEU A 76 2.26 0.65 -3.25
C LEU A 76 3.45 -0.27 -3.51
N GLU A 77 3.17 -1.55 -3.71
CA GLU A 77 4.17 -2.57 -4.03
C GLU A 77 3.88 -3.08 -5.44
N SER A 78 4.91 -3.11 -6.29
CA SER A 78 4.82 -3.68 -7.64
C SER A 78 6.17 -3.71 -8.35
N THR A 79 6.21 -4.40 -9.49
CA THR A 79 7.24 -4.27 -10.51
C THR A 79 6.82 -3.26 -11.58
N ALA A 80 7.78 -2.55 -12.17
CA ALA A 80 7.50 -1.60 -13.25
C ALA A 80 6.98 -2.32 -14.51
N GLU A 81 5.84 -1.85 -15.03
CA GLU A 81 5.13 -2.43 -16.18
C GLU A 81 4.90 -1.33 -17.25
N GLY A 82 6.00 -0.74 -17.75
CA GLY A 82 5.97 0.33 -18.75
C GLY A 82 6.30 1.73 -18.21
N LYS A 83 6.01 2.75 -19.01
CA LYS A 83 6.39 4.17 -18.77
C LYS A 83 5.19 5.11 -18.70
N SER A 84 4.03 4.61 -18.29
CA SER A 84 2.79 5.38 -18.19
C SER A 84 1.91 4.91 -17.03
N GLY A 85 0.93 5.73 -16.65
CA GLY A 85 -0.01 5.44 -15.58
C GLY A 85 0.50 5.79 -14.19
N TYR A 86 -0.39 5.70 -13.20
CA TYR A 86 -0.17 6.21 -11.85
C TYR A 86 1.10 5.67 -11.19
N PHE A 87 1.38 4.36 -11.28
CA PHE A 87 2.57 3.79 -10.65
C PHE A 87 3.87 4.40 -11.19
N TYR A 88 4.00 4.50 -12.52
CA TYR A 88 5.16 5.13 -13.14
C TYR A 88 5.30 6.60 -12.72
N GLU A 89 4.21 7.37 -12.78
CA GLU A 89 4.19 8.78 -12.40
C GLU A 89 4.59 9.00 -10.93
N PHE A 90 4.07 8.16 -10.01
CA PHE A 90 4.39 8.23 -8.59
C PHE A 90 5.85 7.85 -8.33
N CYS A 91 6.38 6.83 -8.99
CA CYS A 91 7.79 6.47 -8.91
C CYS A 91 8.69 7.61 -9.39
N GLN A 92 8.42 8.20 -10.57
CA GLN A 92 9.20 9.31 -11.11
C GLN A 92 9.18 10.53 -10.18
N LEU A 93 8.01 10.87 -9.63
CA LEU A 93 7.89 11.98 -8.68
C LEU A 93 8.70 11.71 -7.41
N ALA A 94 8.52 10.53 -6.81
CA ALA A 94 9.20 10.15 -5.57
C ALA A 94 10.73 10.07 -5.75
N GLU A 95 11.20 9.51 -6.86
CA GLU A 95 12.62 9.44 -7.20
C GLU A 95 13.20 10.84 -7.39
N LYS A 96 12.51 11.73 -8.11
CA LYS A 96 12.93 13.13 -8.26
C LYS A 96 13.07 13.83 -6.90
N LEU A 97 12.11 13.65 -6.00
CA LEU A 97 12.18 14.23 -4.64
C LEU A 97 13.35 13.67 -3.83
N LEU A 98 13.62 12.37 -3.96
CA LEU A 98 14.77 11.72 -3.33
C LEU A 98 16.09 12.29 -3.85
N LEU A 99 16.26 12.40 -5.17
CA LEU A 99 17.46 12.95 -5.81
C LEU A 99 17.71 14.41 -5.41
N LEU A 100 16.64 15.19 -5.24
CA LEU A 100 16.72 16.57 -4.74
C LEU A 100 16.94 16.67 -3.23
N SER A 101 17.00 15.55 -2.50
CA SER A 101 17.11 15.52 -1.03
C SER A 101 16.05 16.39 -0.34
N LYS A 102 14.85 16.48 -0.92
CA LYS A 102 13.77 17.33 -0.39
C LYS A 102 13.17 16.71 0.87
N LYS A 103 12.85 17.55 1.85
CA LYS A 103 12.02 17.12 3.00
C LYS A 103 10.61 16.80 2.51
N LEU A 104 10.19 15.55 2.70
CA LEU A 104 8.86 15.06 2.29
C LEU A 104 7.75 15.62 3.19
N SER A 105 6.64 16.03 2.58
CA SER A 105 5.37 16.30 3.26
C SER A 105 4.59 15.00 3.49
N PRO A 106 3.53 15.01 4.32
CA PRO A 106 2.69 13.83 4.54
C PRO A 106 2.02 13.27 3.28
N LEU A 107 1.87 14.08 2.22
CA LEU A 107 1.26 13.69 0.95
C LEU A 107 2.28 13.22 -0.09
N ASP A 108 3.58 13.37 0.18
CA ASP A 108 4.63 12.99 -0.76
C ASP A 108 4.96 11.50 -0.65
N TRP A 109 5.17 10.87 -1.80
CA TRP A 109 5.65 9.49 -1.87
C TRP A 109 7.11 9.40 -1.46
N LYS A 110 7.41 8.44 -0.57
CA LYS A 110 8.78 8.03 -0.28
C LYS A 110 9.20 6.93 -1.25
N PHE A 111 10.24 7.19 -2.04
CA PHE A 111 10.77 6.21 -2.98
C PHE A 111 11.53 5.08 -2.26
N PHE A 112 11.30 3.84 -2.69
CA PHE A 112 12.05 2.67 -2.25
C PHE A 112 12.19 1.70 -3.43
N PHE A 113 13.41 1.24 -3.69
CA PHE A 113 13.70 0.27 -4.74
C PHE A 113 14.52 -0.88 -4.17
N PHE A 114 13.99 -2.10 -4.32
CA PHE A 114 14.66 -3.32 -3.91
C PHE A 114 15.10 -4.11 -5.15
N SER A 115 16.39 -4.06 -5.42
CA SER A 115 17.01 -4.72 -6.55
C SER A 115 17.29 -6.20 -6.25
N TRP A 116 17.20 -7.05 -7.28
CA TRP A 116 17.39 -8.51 -7.16
C TRP A 116 18.71 -8.91 -6.49
N TRP A 117 19.83 -8.23 -6.78
CA TRP A 117 21.15 -8.53 -6.20
C TRP A 117 21.29 -8.18 -4.71
N LYS A 118 20.29 -7.52 -4.10
CA LYS A 118 20.25 -7.25 -2.65
C LYS A 118 19.54 -8.34 -1.86
N ASN A 119 18.92 -9.30 -2.55
CA ASN A 119 18.34 -10.48 -1.91
C ASN A 119 19.46 -11.53 -1.77
N ALA A 120 20.19 -11.49 -0.66
CA ALA A 120 21.09 -12.59 -0.30
C ALA A 120 20.23 -13.80 0.07
N ASP A 121 20.56 -14.96 -0.50
CA ASP A 121 19.93 -16.25 -0.18
C ASP A 121 20.14 -16.66 1.28
#